data_AF-A0A2H0QAS0-F1
#
_entry.id   AF-A0A2H0QAS0-F1
#
_cell.length_a   1.000
_cell.length_b   1.000
_cell.length_c   1.000
_cell.angle_alpha   90.00
_cell.angle_beta   90.00
_cell.angle_gamma   90.00
#
_symmetry.space_group_name_H-M   'P 1'
#
loop_
_entity.id
_entity.type
_entity.pdbx_description
1 polymer ?
#
loop_
_entity_poly.entity_id
_entity_poly.type
_entity_poly.pdbx_seq_one_letter_code
_entity_poly.pdbx_strand_id
1 'polypeptide(L)'
;MGGDVKNDTNDAKTSQVDIEPVTPEEEGMVLTEDQMIKLEAYFEKVEKDWSDKMNQLFVKELGLEAKVLQEYWKMREGYEQDKLDAFEEFHEEMIEKYGDSYTYKPSEEEQLFSAKVRQRYDQALVKLIGEDAYSKYLEARDQYNRELSEVEDKDLGFIKVDF
;
A
#
# COMPACT_ATOMS: atom_id res chain seq x y z
N MET A 1 -38.48 -28.89 51.93
CA MET A 1 -38.42 -27.61 51.19
C MET A 1 -37.01 -27.46 50.67
N GLY A 2 -36.87 -27.27 49.34
CA GLY A 2 -35.69 -26.81 48.56
C GLY A 2 -34.32 -27.47 48.86
N GLY A 3 -33.59 -28.10 47.94
CA GLY A 3 -33.42 -27.76 46.53
C GLY A 3 -32.48 -26.56 46.41
N ASP A 4 -31.30 -26.77 45.79
CA ASP A 4 -30.49 -25.82 44.98
C ASP A 4 -29.01 -26.25 45.03
N VAL A 5 -28.54 -27.01 44.03
CA VAL A 5 -28.04 -26.56 42.70
C VAL A 5 -26.60 -26.04 42.80
N LYS A 6 -25.69 -26.83 42.22
CA LYS A 6 -24.30 -26.49 41.91
C LYS A 6 -24.26 -25.27 41.00
N ASN A 7 -23.30 -24.37 41.19
CA ASN A 7 -22.75 -23.64 40.07
C ASN A 7 -21.24 -23.47 40.25
N ASP A 8 -20.52 -24.25 39.45
CA ASP A 8 -19.13 -24.00 39.08
C ASP A 8 -19.07 -22.66 38.34
N THR A 9 -18.20 -21.76 38.77
CA THR A 9 -17.80 -20.64 37.92
C THR A 9 -16.28 -20.57 37.91
N ASN A 10 -15.75 -20.95 36.75
CA ASN A 10 -14.35 -20.84 36.35
C ASN A 10 -13.78 -19.44 36.66
N ASP A 11 -12.67 -19.41 37.39
CA ASP A 11 -11.72 -18.29 37.42
C ASP A 11 -11.06 -18.16 36.03
N ALA A 12 -11.70 -17.42 35.14
CA ALA A 12 -11.05 -16.89 33.95
C ALA A 12 -10.20 -15.68 34.38
N LYS A 13 -8.88 -15.91 34.51
CA LYS A 13 -7.86 -14.86 34.54
C LYS A 13 -8.02 -13.95 33.32
N THR A 14 -8.67 -12.82 33.50
CA THR A 14 -8.52 -11.66 32.62
C THR A 14 -7.17 -11.03 32.93
N SER A 15 -6.17 -11.34 32.10
CA SER A 15 -4.94 -10.57 32.03
C SER A 15 -5.33 -9.15 31.61
N GLN A 16 -5.34 -8.23 32.57
CA GLN A 16 -5.31 -6.80 32.28
C GLN A 16 -3.99 -6.53 31.58
N VAL A 17 -4.04 -6.26 30.29
CA VAL A 17 -2.93 -5.66 29.55
C VAL A 17 -2.86 -4.23 30.04
N ASP A 18 -1.82 -3.90 30.80
CA ASP A 18 -1.51 -2.53 31.20
C ASP A 18 -1.29 -1.70 29.93
N ILE A 19 -2.31 -0.93 29.54
CA ILE A 19 -2.19 0.08 28.49
C ILE A 19 -1.57 1.30 29.16
N GLU A 20 -0.26 1.52 28.93
CA GLU A 20 0.39 2.75 29.34
C GLU A 20 -0.28 3.96 28.66
N PRO A 21 -0.58 5.04 29.40
CA PRO A 21 -1.22 6.22 28.82
C PRO A 21 -0.25 6.92 27.85
N VAL A 22 -0.67 7.02 26.58
CA VAL A 22 0.09 7.66 25.51
C VAL A 22 0.20 9.16 25.78
N THR A 23 1.42 9.69 25.77
CA THR A 23 1.68 11.14 25.89
C THR A 23 1.22 11.89 24.63
N PRO A 24 0.71 13.13 24.73
CA PRO A 24 0.05 13.85 23.62
C PRO A 24 0.94 14.34 22.47
N GLU A 25 2.16 13.82 22.29
CA GLU A 25 3.21 14.48 21.50
C GLU A 25 3.47 13.88 20.11
N GLU A 26 2.65 12.96 19.62
CA GLU A 26 2.67 12.58 18.20
C GLU A 26 1.72 13.49 17.42
N GLU A 27 2.10 14.76 17.29
CA GLU A 27 1.54 15.64 16.26
C GLU A 27 1.77 14.96 14.90
N GLY A 28 0.69 14.54 14.24
CA GLY A 28 0.74 14.10 12.86
C GLY A 28 1.50 15.13 12.04
N MET A 29 2.48 14.68 11.25
CA MET A 29 3.40 15.55 10.52
C MET A 29 2.61 16.41 9.53
N VAL A 30 2.28 17.65 9.91
CA VAL A 30 1.60 18.61 9.01
C VAL A 30 2.67 19.21 8.11
N LEU A 31 2.69 18.81 6.85
CA LEU A 31 3.59 19.39 5.84
C LEU A 31 3.27 20.87 5.65
N THR A 32 4.30 21.70 5.48
CA THR A 32 4.11 23.10 5.07
C THR A 32 3.63 23.18 3.61
N GLU A 33 3.03 24.30 3.22
CA GLU A 33 2.60 24.53 1.84
C GLU A 33 3.76 24.38 0.83
N ASP A 34 4.95 24.88 1.17
CA ASP A 34 6.16 24.71 0.36
C ASP A 34 6.62 23.25 0.26
N GLN A 35 6.44 22.46 1.33
CA GLN A 35 6.74 21.02 1.32
C GLN A 35 5.72 20.25 0.48
N MET A 36 4.43 20.63 0.53
CA MET A 36 3.37 20.06 -0.29
C MET A 36 3.62 20.31 -1.78
N ILE A 37 3.97 21.55 -2.17
CA ILE A 37 4.30 21.89 -3.56
C ILE A 37 5.52 21.10 -4.07
N LYS A 38 6.57 20.96 -3.25
CA LYS A 38 7.75 20.16 -3.61
C LYS A 38 7.41 18.67 -3.76
N LEU A 39 6.54 18.16 -2.89
CA LEU A 39 6.09 16.79 -2.90
C LEU A 39 5.27 16.49 -4.16
N GLU A 40 4.31 17.35 -4.52
CA GLU A 40 3.52 17.25 -5.76
C GLU A 40 4.41 17.26 -7.00
N ALA A 41 5.35 18.21 -7.09
CA ALA A 41 6.29 18.28 -8.21
C ALA A 41 7.18 17.02 -8.30
N TYR A 42 7.53 16.42 -7.16
CA TYR A 42 8.25 15.16 -7.11
C TYR A 42 7.39 13.99 -7.57
N PHE A 43 6.12 13.91 -7.13
CA PHE A 43 5.15 12.91 -7.62
C PHE A 43 5.00 12.98 -9.15
N GLU A 44 4.70 14.17 -9.70
CA GLU A 44 4.55 14.35 -11.15
C GLU A 44 5.80 13.92 -11.92
N LYS A 45 6.99 14.24 -11.39
CA LYS A 45 8.25 13.82 -11.98
C LYS A 45 8.39 12.30 -11.98
N VAL A 46 8.16 11.65 -10.83
CA VAL A 46 8.26 10.20 -10.69
C VAL A 46 7.29 9.49 -11.62
N GLU A 47 6.06 9.99 -11.75
CA GLU A 47 5.05 9.41 -12.64
C GLU A 47 5.42 9.58 -14.11
N LYS A 48 5.89 10.76 -14.50
CA LYS A 48 6.32 11.03 -15.87
C LYS A 48 7.51 10.16 -16.26
N ASP A 49 8.54 10.12 -15.43
CA ASP A 49 9.75 9.34 -15.67
C ASP A 49 9.40 7.84 -15.78
N TRP A 50 8.49 7.35 -14.93
CA TRP A 50 7.98 5.98 -15.01
C TRP A 50 7.19 5.74 -16.30
N SER A 51 6.34 6.67 -16.71
CA SER A 51 5.57 6.59 -17.96
C SER A 51 6.48 6.51 -19.19
N ASP A 52 7.51 7.35 -19.24
CA ASP A 52 8.50 7.33 -20.30
C ASP A 52 9.27 5.99 -20.33
N LYS A 53 9.64 5.45 -19.16
CA LYS A 53 10.31 4.15 -19.02
C LYS A 53 9.43 2.99 -19.48
N MET A 54 8.14 3.00 -19.14
CA MET A 54 7.17 1.98 -19.60
C MET A 54 6.90 2.07 -21.10
N ASN A 55 6.80 3.28 -21.65
CA ASN A 55 6.67 3.48 -23.08
C ASN A 55 7.90 2.94 -23.84
N GLN A 56 9.11 3.22 -23.33
CA GLN A 56 10.33 2.66 -23.88
C GLN A 56 10.34 1.13 -23.80
N LEU A 57 10.09 0.56 -22.63
CA LEU A 57 10.10 -0.88 -22.42
C LEU A 57 9.06 -1.60 -23.31
N PHE A 58 7.79 -1.19 -23.22
CA PHE A 58 6.71 -1.91 -23.89
C PHE A 58 6.75 -1.72 -25.40
N VAL A 59 6.94 -0.49 -25.89
CA VAL A 59 6.82 -0.20 -27.32
C VAL A 59 8.14 -0.40 -28.06
N LYS A 60 9.27 0.02 -27.48
CA LYS A 60 10.57 -0.02 -28.19
C LYS A 60 11.34 -1.31 -27.95
N GLU A 61 11.38 -1.79 -26.72
CA GLU A 61 12.23 -2.95 -26.36
C GLU A 61 11.51 -4.29 -26.50
N LEU A 62 10.25 -4.35 -26.08
CA LEU A 62 9.42 -5.54 -26.16
C LEU A 62 8.62 -5.62 -27.48
N GLY A 63 8.49 -4.51 -28.21
CA GLY A 63 7.75 -4.46 -29.47
C GLY A 63 6.25 -4.74 -29.31
N LEU A 64 5.68 -4.47 -28.14
CA LEU A 64 4.26 -4.65 -27.86
C LEU A 64 3.44 -3.56 -28.55
N GLU A 65 2.19 -3.88 -28.88
CA GLU A 65 1.25 -2.91 -29.45
C GLU A 65 0.96 -1.79 -28.45
N ALA A 66 0.79 -0.56 -28.92
CA ALA A 66 0.42 0.58 -28.08
C ALA A 66 -0.87 0.36 -27.27
N LYS A 67 -1.77 -0.49 -27.75
CA LYS A 67 -2.97 -0.90 -27.01
C LYS A 67 -2.63 -1.67 -25.73
N VAL A 68 -1.58 -2.49 -25.74
CA VAL A 68 -1.11 -3.24 -24.56
C VAL A 68 -0.63 -2.27 -23.48
N LEU A 69 0.08 -1.20 -23.87
CA LEU A 69 0.48 -0.15 -22.93
C LEU A 69 -0.74 0.60 -22.38
N GLN A 70 -1.78 0.86 -23.19
CA GLN A 70 -3.03 1.46 -22.70
C GLN A 70 -3.77 0.55 -21.70
N GLU A 71 -3.84 -0.76 -21.96
CA GLU A 71 -4.45 -1.71 -21.02
C GLU A 71 -3.63 -1.82 -19.72
N TYR A 72 -2.29 -1.76 -19.79
CA TYR A 72 -1.45 -1.65 -18.61
C TYR A 72 -1.79 -0.43 -17.76
N TRP A 73 -1.99 0.75 -18.37
CA TRP A 73 -2.38 1.96 -17.64
C TRP A 73 -3.74 1.84 -16.96
N LYS A 74 -4.74 1.30 -17.65
CA LYS A 74 -6.06 1.04 -17.06
C LYS A 74 -5.99 0.07 -15.90
N MET A 75 -5.20 -0.99 -16.03
CA MET A 75 -5.00 -1.95 -14.95
C MET A 75 -4.32 -1.33 -13.74
N ARG A 76 -3.36 -0.43 -13.96
CA ARG A 76 -2.69 0.30 -12.88
C ARG A 76 -3.65 1.22 -12.15
N GLU A 77 -4.46 1.99 -12.88
CA GLU A 77 -5.49 2.86 -12.29
C GLU A 77 -6.50 2.05 -11.45
N GLY A 78 -6.96 0.91 -11.98
CA GLY A 78 -7.84 0.01 -11.24
C GLY A 78 -7.19 -0.56 -9.97
N TYR A 79 -5.91 -0.90 -10.01
CA TYR A 79 -5.16 -1.37 -8.84
C TYR A 79 -5.00 -0.28 -7.76
N GLU A 80 -4.75 0.96 -8.18
CA GLU A 80 -4.67 2.10 -7.25
C GLU A 80 -6.04 2.36 -6.59
N GLN A 81 -7.14 2.28 -7.34
CA GLN A 81 -8.48 2.35 -6.77
C GLN A 81 -8.78 1.20 -5.82
N ASP A 82 -8.46 -0.05 -6.19
CA ASP A 82 -8.64 -1.22 -5.32
C ASP A 82 -7.84 -1.08 -4.00
N LYS A 83 -6.65 -0.45 -4.04
CA LYS A 83 -5.88 -0.13 -2.83
C LYS A 83 -6.54 0.93 -1.97
N LEU A 84 -7.11 1.98 -2.57
CA LEU A 84 -7.81 3.05 -1.87
C LEU A 84 -9.08 2.52 -1.21
N ASP A 85 -9.91 1.81 -1.95
CA ASP A 85 -11.16 1.21 -1.44
C ASP A 85 -10.86 0.27 -0.27
N ALA A 86 -9.82 -0.55 -0.39
CA ALA A 86 -9.39 -1.44 0.68
C ALA A 86 -8.86 -0.72 1.92
N PHE A 87 -8.16 0.40 1.72
CA PHE A 87 -7.66 1.22 2.81
C PHE A 87 -8.81 1.90 3.54
N GLU A 88 -9.81 2.40 2.81
CA GLU A 88 -11.04 2.96 3.36
C GLU A 88 -11.85 1.92 4.14
N GLU A 89 -12.12 0.73 3.58
CA GLU A 89 -12.80 -0.37 4.28
C GLU A 89 -12.06 -0.75 5.57
N PHE A 90 -10.74 -0.87 5.52
CA PHE A 90 -9.94 -1.17 6.72
C PHE A 90 -10.04 -0.05 7.76
N HIS A 91 -10.01 1.21 7.34
CA HIS A 91 -10.18 2.34 8.26
C HIS A 91 -11.56 2.37 8.91
N GLU A 92 -12.62 2.13 8.15
CA GLU A 92 -13.98 2.03 8.68
C GLU A 92 -14.09 0.90 9.72
N GLU A 93 -13.58 -0.30 9.40
CA GLU A 93 -13.59 -1.43 10.34
C GLU A 93 -12.82 -1.13 11.64
N MET A 94 -11.70 -0.42 11.55
CA MET A 94 -10.87 -0.10 12.71
C MET A 94 -11.47 1.00 13.57
N ILE A 95 -12.14 1.99 12.96
CA ILE A 95 -12.94 2.99 13.68
C ILE A 95 -14.11 2.30 14.41
N GLU A 96 -14.79 1.36 13.78
CA GLU A 96 -15.88 0.61 14.41
C GLU A 96 -15.39 -0.24 15.60
N LYS A 97 -14.23 -0.89 15.47
CA LYS A 97 -13.66 -1.78 16.49
C LYS A 97 -12.96 -1.05 17.65
N TYR A 98 -12.27 0.06 17.37
CA TYR A 98 -11.35 0.71 18.32
C TYR A 98 -11.66 2.20 18.58
N GLY A 99 -12.65 2.78 17.89
CA GLY A 99 -13.07 4.18 18.01
C GLY A 99 -12.18 5.16 17.24
N ASP A 100 -12.62 6.43 17.18
CA ASP A 100 -11.96 7.52 16.43
C ASP A 100 -10.50 7.80 16.85
N SER A 101 -10.04 7.26 17.98
CA SER A 101 -8.67 7.41 18.49
C SER A 101 -7.71 6.28 18.05
N TYR A 102 -8.09 5.42 17.10
CA TYR A 102 -7.22 4.34 16.64
C TYR A 102 -6.00 4.91 15.90
N THR A 103 -4.82 4.77 16.49
CA THR A 103 -3.54 5.06 15.82
C THR A 103 -3.22 3.92 14.86
N TYR A 104 -3.14 4.24 13.56
CA TYR A 104 -2.77 3.29 12.51
C TYR A 104 -1.46 2.57 12.87
N LYS A 105 -1.56 1.26 13.11
CA LYS A 105 -0.44 0.33 13.10
C LYS A 105 -0.71 -0.69 11.98
N PRO A 106 0.22 -0.88 11.04
CA PRO A 106 0.05 -1.88 10.00
C PRO A 106 -0.10 -3.26 10.65
N SER A 107 -1.33 -3.80 10.64
CA SER A 107 -1.60 -5.10 11.23
C SER A 107 -1.17 -6.20 10.25
N GLU A 108 -0.99 -7.43 10.74
CA GLU A 108 -0.72 -8.58 9.87
C GLU A 108 -1.84 -8.78 8.83
N GLU A 109 -3.07 -8.34 9.13
CA GLU A 109 -4.22 -8.44 8.24
C GLU A 109 -4.09 -7.49 7.03
N GLU A 110 -3.60 -6.26 7.23
CA GLU A 110 -3.31 -5.32 6.14
C GLU A 110 -2.23 -5.86 5.19
N GLN A 111 -1.19 -6.50 5.74
CA GLN A 111 -0.14 -7.12 4.94
C GLN A 111 -0.66 -8.28 4.09
N LEU A 112 -1.51 -9.14 4.68
CA LEU A 112 -2.16 -10.24 3.97
C LEU A 112 -3.12 -9.74 2.89
N PHE A 113 -3.80 -8.63 3.14
CA PHE A 113 -4.72 -8.03 2.18
C PHE A 113 -3.98 -7.38 1.01
N SER A 114 -2.98 -6.54 1.30
CA SER A 114 -2.11 -5.93 0.30
C SER A 114 -1.45 -6.98 -0.61
N ALA A 115 -1.00 -8.10 -0.03
CA ALA A 115 -0.45 -9.22 -0.79
C ALA A 115 -1.45 -9.84 -1.78
N LYS A 116 -2.75 -9.92 -1.43
CA LYS A 116 -3.78 -10.46 -2.32
C LYS A 116 -4.09 -9.53 -3.49
N VAL A 117 -4.20 -8.21 -3.22
CA VAL A 117 -4.45 -7.22 -4.29
C VAL A 117 -3.27 -7.23 -5.25
N ARG A 118 -2.05 -7.24 -4.72
CA ARG A 118 -0.81 -7.35 -5.51
C ARG A 118 -0.75 -8.62 -6.35
N GLN A 119 -1.06 -9.77 -5.76
CA GLN A 119 -1.05 -11.04 -6.49
C GLN A 119 -2.03 -11.03 -7.67
N ARG A 120 -3.21 -10.41 -7.54
CA ARG A 120 -4.19 -10.29 -8.63
C ARG A 120 -3.64 -9.41 -9.75
N TYR A 121 -3.01 -8.29 -9.40
CA TYR A 121 -2.36 -7.40 -10.36
C TYR A 121 -1.25 -8.13 -11.13
N ASP A 122 -0.34 -8.82 -10.42
CA ASP A 122 0.75 -9.58 -11.02
C ASP A 122 0.23 -10.64 -12.00
N GLN A 123 -0.80 -11.39 -11.61
CA GLN A 123 -1.42 -12.40 -12.49
C GLN A 123 -2.06 -11.77 -13.73
N ALA A 124 -2.72 -10.63 -13.59
CA ALA A 124 -3.33 -9.93 -14.71
C ALA A 124 -2.24 -9.39 -15.65
N LEU A 125 -1.13 -8.87 -15.11
CA LEU A 125 -0.06 -8.28 -15.91
C LEU A 125 0.69 -9.38 -16.66
N VAL A 126 1.01 -10.51 -16.01
CA VAL A 126 1.58 -11.70 -16.68
C VAL A 126 0.69 -12.17 -17.82
N LYS A 127 -0.63 -12.19 -17.65
CA LYS A 127 -1.57 -12.56 -18.74
C LYS A 127 -1.56 -11.56 -19.89
N LEU A 128 -1.35 -10.28 -19.61
CA LEU A 128 -1.36 -9.21 -20.61
C LEU A 128 -0.09 -9.20 -21.46
N ILE A 129 1.09 -9.34 -20.85
CA ILE A 129 2.39 -9.17 -21.53
C ILE A 129 3.20 -10.46 -21.68
N GLY A 130 2.86 -11.53 -20.96
CA GLY A 130 3.59 -12.79 -20.91
C GLY A 130 4.71 -12.80 -19.85
N GLU A 131 5.17 -13.99 -19.46
CA GLU A 131 6.16 -14.18 -18.38
C GLU A 131 7.52 -13.54 -18.68
N ASP A 132 8.00 -13.63 -19.92
CA ASP A 132 9.30 -13.05 -20.33
C ASP A 132 9.29 -11.52 -20.27
N ALA A 133 8.20 -10.90 -20.74
CA ALA A 133 8.02 -9.45 -20.68
C ALA A 133 7.78 -8.97 -19.24
N TYR A 134 7.05 -9.75 -18.44
CA TYR A 134 6.82 -9.46 -17.03
C TYR A 134 8.12 -9.51 -16.21
N SER A 135 9.02 -10.45 -16.50
CA SER A 135 10.35 -10.49 -15.87
C SER A 135 11.13 -9.21 -16.14
N LYS A 136 11.14 -8.72 -17.39
CA LYS A 136 11.77 -7.45 -17.76
C LYS A 136 11.09 -6.23 -17.12
N TYR A 137 9.76 -6.28 -16.98
CA TYR A 137 9.01 -5.26 -16.25
C TYR A 137 9.45 -5.19 -14.78
N LEU A 138 9.58 -6.33 -14.09
CA LEU A 138 10.06 -6.38 -12.71
C LEU A 138 11.48 -5.83 -12.58
N GLU A 139 12.38 -6.19 -13.49
CA GLU A 139 13.73 -5.63 -13.52
C GLU A 139 13.73 -4.10 -13.70
N ALA A 140 12.90 -3.59 -14.62
CA ALA A 140 12.77 -2.15 -14.84
C ALA A 140 12.21 -1.41 -13.63
N ARG A 141 11.20 -1.98 -12.96
CA ARG A 141 10.61 -1.46 -11.71
C ARG A 141 11.64 -1.44 -10.59
N ASP A 142 12.33 -2.55 -10.37
CA ASP A 142 13.30 -2.69 -9.29
C ASP A 142 14.51 -1.77 -9.52
N GLN A 143 14.97 -1.65 -10.77
CA GLN A 143 16.02 -0.69 -11.13
C GLN A 143 15.55 0.75 -10.87
N TYR A 144 14.34 1.11 -11.31
CA TYR A 144 13.81 2.45 -11.10
C TYR A 144 13.65 2.78 -9.61
N ASN A 145 13.16 1.84 -8.80
CA ASN A 145 13.06 2.01 -7.36
C ASN A 145 14.43 2.15 -6.67
N ARG A 146 15.46 1.46 -7.16
CA ARG A 146 16.84 1.66 -6.70
C ARG A 146 17.33 3.07 -7.05
N GLU A 147 17.14 3.50 -8.30
CA GLU A 147 17.49 4.86 -8.76
C GLU A 147 16.80 5.92 -7.90
N LEU A 148 15.50 5.76 -7.59
CA LEU A 148 14.76 6.68 -6.71
C LEU A 148 15.29 6.68 -5.27
N SER A 149 15.72 5.54 -4.75
CA SER A 149 16.29 5.44 -3.40
C SER A 149 17.68 6.07 -3.26
N GLU A 150 18.39 6.26 -4.38
CA GLU A 150 19.72 6.87 -4.43
C GLU A 150 19.66 8.40 -4.58
N VAL A 151 18.50 8.98 -4.92
CA VAL A 151 18.32 10.43 -4.97
C VAL A 151 18.19 10.95 -3.52
N GLU A 152 19.32 11.44 -3.00
CA GLU A 152 19.56 11.90 -1.63
C GLU A 152 18.74 13.13 -1.18
N ASP A 153 17.41 13.03 -1.08
CA ASP A 153 16.62 13.96 -0.26
C ASP A 153 16.03 13.19 0.92
N LYS A 154 16.89 12.90 1.91
CA LYS A 154 16.57 12.11 3.11
C LYS A 154 15.50 12.77 4.00
N ASP A 155 15.23 14.06 3.80
CA ASP A 155 14.32 14.85 4.63
C ASP A 155 12.84 14.70 4.21
N LEU A 156 12.55 14.26 2.98
CA LEU A 156 11.18 14.07 2.47
C LEU A 156 10.79 12.59 2.28
N GLY A 157 11.76 11.67 2.36
CA GLY A 157 11.56 10.28 1.97
C GLY A 157 11.49 10.13 0.43
N PHE A 158 11.45 8.89 -0.05
CA PHE A 158 11.31 8.60 -1.47
C PHE A 158 10.08 7.74 -1.72
N ILE A 159 9.40 7.99 -2.84
CA ILE A 159 8.21 7.25 -3.23
C ILE A 159 8.67 6.05 -4.05
N LYS A 160 8.32 4.85 -3.60
CA LYS A 160 8.53 3.64 -4.39
C LYS A 160 7.37 3.46 -5.34
N VAL A 161 7.71 3.03 -6.55
CA VAL A 161 6.76 2.40 -7.45
C VAL A 161 6.45 1.01 -6.89
N ASP A 162 5.41 0.94 -6.07
CA ASP A 162 4.87 -0.28 -5.47
C ASP A 162 3.54 -0.66 -6.15
N PHE A 163 3.68 -1.42 -7.23
CA PHE A 163 2.60 -2.13 -7.91
C PHE A 163 2.91 -3.64 -7.87
#